data_AF-A0A8C7FZG7-F1
#
_entry.id   AF-A0A8C7FZG7-F1
#
_cell.length_a   1.000
_cell.length_b   1.000
_cell.length_c   1.000
_cell.angle_alpha   90.00
_cell.angle_beta   90.00
_cell.angle_gamma   90.00
#
_symmetry.space_group_name_H-M   'P 1'
#
loop_
_entity.id
_entity.type
_entity.pdbx_description
1 polymer ?
#
loop_
_entity_poly.entity_id
_entity_poly.type
_entity_poly.pdbx_seq_one_letter_code
_entity_poly.pdbx_strand_id
1 'polypeptide(L)'
;MAASVLKVARLSKCVLHTYSPTLRTLSISTPLCQGIPGSVWKLGRLNHIAIAVPDMEKATALYRDVLGAQVSDKVPLPEHGVYTVFVELGNTKLELLHPLGEKSPIAGFLQKNKSGGMHHICIEVDDISAAIVDLKARNIRTLSAEPRIGAHGKPVMFLHPKDCDGVLVELEQA
;
A
#
# COMPACT_ATOMS: atom_id res chain seq x y z
N MET A 1 47.93 -49.95 -26.90
CA MET A 1 49.15 -50.55 -26.31
C MET A 1 49.56 -49.76 -25.08
N ALA A 2 49.87 -50.47 -23.99
CA ALA A 2 50.70 -50.12 -22.82
C ALA A 2 50.28 -48.91 -21.93
N ALA A 3 49.81 -49.10 -20.69
CA ALA A 3 50.49 -49.55 -19.44
C ALA A 3 50.92 -48.33 -18.57
N SER A 4 50.22 -48.07 -17.44
CA SER A 4 50.66 -48.28 -16.03
C SER A 4 51.74 -47.27 -15.58
N VAL A 5 51.66 -46.58 -14.43
CA VAL A 5 51.92 -47.12 -13.07
C VAL A 5 51.49 -46.08 -11.99
N LEU A 6 50.99 -46.62 -10.86
CA LEU A 6 50.76 -46.03 -9.52
C LEU A 6 51.86 -45.06 -9.03
N LYS A 7 51.63 -44.09 -8.12
CA LYS A 7 51.47 -44.18 -6.64
C LYS A 7 51.71 -42.72 -6.16
N VAL A 8 51.06 -42.11 -5.17
CA VAL A 8 51.18 -42.31 -3.72
C VAL A 8 50.16 -41.36 -3.06
N ALA A 9 49.48 -41.85 -2.03
CA ALA A 9 48.57 -41.11 -1.17
C ALA A 9 49.28 -40.03 -0.33
N ARG A 10 48.63 -38.87 -0.14
CA ARG A 10 48.80 -38.05 1.07
C ARG A 10 47.44 -37.67 1.62
N LEU A 11 47.13 -38.28 2.76
CA LEU A 11 46.07 -37.90 3.68
C LEU A 11 46.37 -36.49 4.21
N SER A 12 45.56 -35.50 3.81
CA SER A 12 45.50 -34.22 4.52
C SER A 12 44.37 -34.28 5.54
N LYS A 13 44.75 -34.00 6.78
CA LYS A 13 43.98 -34.11 8.00
C LYS A 13 42.65 -33.33 7.90
N CYS A 14 41.57 -34.05 8.20
CA CYS A 14 40.28 -33.49 8.55
C CYS A 14 40.46 -32.65 9.82
N VAL A 15 40.36 -31.32 9.69
CA VAL A 15 40.27 -30.41 10.83
C VAL A 15 38.79 -30.30 11.17
N LEU A 16 38.37 -31.02 12.21
CA LEU A 16 37.06 -30.84 12.83
C LEU A 16 37.02 -29.45 13.48
N HIS A 17 36.49 -28.46 12.75
CA HIS A 17 36.07 -27.20 13.35
C HIS A 17 34.82 -27.49 14.19
N THR A 18 34.96 -27.43 15.51
CA THR A 18 33.83 -27.45 16.44
C THR A 18 33.03 -26.15 16.25
N TYR A 19 31.96 -26.24 15.47
CA TYR A 19 30.96 -25.17 15.37
C TYR A 19 30.10 -25.23 16.63
N SER A 20 30.28 -24.26 17.52
CA SER A 20 29.38 -24.07 18.67
C SER A 20 28.19 -23.23 18.19
N PRO A 21 26.95 -23.75 18.16
CA PRO A 21 25.82 -22.93 17.79
C PRO A 21 25.41 -22.13 19.03
N THR A 22 25.77 -20.85 19.08
CA THR A 22 25.07 -19.92 19.96
C THR A 22 23.63 -19.84 19.48
N LEU A 23 22.73 -20.52 20.17
CA LEU A 23 21.28 -20.35 20.04
C LEU A 23 20.96 -18.88 20.35
N ARG A 24 20.82 -18.06 19.31
CA ARG A 24 20.14 -16.78 19.44
C ARG A 24 18.68 -17.09 19.69
N THR A 25 18.27 -16.95 20.94
CA THR A 25 16.85 -16.90 21.31
C THR A 25 16.22 -15.79 20.49
N LEU A 26 15.40 -16.15 19.49
CA LEU A 26 14.55 -15.20 18.81
C LEU A 26 13.52 -14.76 19.85
N SER A 27 13.72 -13.57 20.43
CA SER A 27 12.67 -12.91 21.18
C SER A 27 11.54 -12.64 20.19
N ILE A 28 10.46 -13.40 20.31
CA ILE A 28 9.20 -13.08 19.64
C ILE A 28 8.70 -11.82 20.32
N SER A 29 9.12 -10.66 19.79
CA SER A 29 8.56 -9.38 20.20
C SER A 29 7.13 -9.37 19.69
N THR A 30 6.19 -9.48 20.63
CA THR A 30 4.78 -9.16 20.40
C THR A 30 4.70 -7.80 19.71
N PRO A 31 3.90 -7.61 18.64
CA PRO A 31 3.76 -6.30 18.05
C PRO A 31 3.08 -5.42 19.09
N LEU A 32 3.84 -4.51 19.68
CA LEU A 32 3.30 -3.46 20.51
C LEU A 32 2.47 -2.57 19.58
N CYS A 33 1.16 -2.81 19.53
CA CYS A 33 0.22 -1.78 19.10
C CYS A 33 0.27 -0.69 20.18
N GLN A 34 1.27 0.19 20.10
CA GLN A 34 1.38 1.35 20.96
C GLN A 34 0.39 2.38 20.42
N GLY A 35 -0.84 2.33 20.93
CA GLY A 35 -1.77 3.43 20.74
C GLY A 35 -1.16 4.72 21.30
N ILE A 36 -1.41 5.85 20.63
CA ILE A 36 -1.03 7.17 21.15
C ILE A 36 -1.80 7.38 22.47
N PRO A 37 -1.13 7.69 23.60
CA PRO A 37 -1.82 7.97 24.86
C PRO A 37 -2.87 9.08 24.66
N GLY A 38 -4.14 8.75 24.93
CA GLY A 38 -5.27 9.68 24.77
C GLY A 38 -5.93 9.71 23.38
N SER A 39 -5.53 8.84 22.43
CA SER A 39 -6.29 8.68 21.18
C SER A 39 -7.63 8.00 21.46
N VAL A 40 -8.72 8.62 20.99
CA VAL A 40 -10.09 8.10 21.11
C VAL A 40 -10.50 7.17 19.95
N TRP A 41 -9.56 6.90 19.05
CA TRP A 41 -9.70 6.08 17.85
C TRP A 41 -8.39 5.33 17.55
N LYS A 42 -8.44 4.30 16.71
CA LYS A 42 -7.32 3.43 16.34
C LYS A 42 -7.06 3.48 14.84
N LEU A 43 -5.78 3.55 14.49
CA LEU A 43 -5.32 3.38 13.11
C LEU A 43 -5.28 1.89 12.77
N GLY A 44 -5.93 1.54 11.67
CA GLY A 44 -6.08 0.17 11.19
C GLY A 44 -5.06 -0.21 10.12
N ARG A 45 -5.46 -1.15 9.26
CA ARG A 45 -4.63 -1.61 8.14
C ARG A 45 -4.69 -0.64 6.97
N LEU A 46 -3.72 -0.77 6.06
CA LEU A 46 -3.77 -0.15 4.74
C LEU A 46 -4.89 -0.81 3.92
N ASN A 47 -5.89 -0.03 3.54
CA ASN A 47 -6.99 -0.49 2.70
C ASN A 47 -6.52 -0.65 1.24
N HIS A 48 -6.00 0.45 0.67
CA HIS A 48 -5.49 0.45 -0.70
C HIS A 48 -4.44 1.54 -0.94
N ILE A 49 -3.73 1.42 -2.07
CA ILE A 49 -2.91 2.48 -2.66
C ILE A 49 -3.53 2.87 -4.00
N ALA A 50 -3.87 4.15 -4.15
CA ALA A 50 -4.48 4.65 -5.37
C ALA A 50 -3.40 5.12 -6.36
N ILE A 51 -3.56 4.71 -7.61
CA ILE A 51 -2.66 5.04 -8.73
C ILE A 51 -3.49 5.70 -9.82
N ALA A 52 -3.23 6.96 -10.12
CA ALA A 52 -3.84 7.63 -11.25
C ALA A 52 -3.16 7.16 -12.55
N VAL A 53 -3.95 6.66 -13.49
CA VAL A 53 -3.46 6.08 -14.75
C VAL A 53 -3.99 6.85 -15.97
N PRO A 54 -3.16 7.12 -16.99
CA PRO A 54 -3.58 7.84 -18.18
C PRO A 54 -4.38 6.97 -19.17
N ASP A 55 -4.31 5.65 -19.03
CA ASP A 55 -5.00 4.67 -19.88
C ASP A 55 -5.38 3.48 -18.99
N MET A 56 -6.70 3.28 -18.80
CA MET A 56 -7.22 2.30 -17.86
C MET A 56 -7.00 0.87 -18.39
N GLU A 57 -7.28 0.66 -19.68
CA GLU A 57 -7.18 -0.64 -20.33
C GLU A 57 -5.73 -1.14 -20.32
N LYS A 58 -4.77 -0.27 -20.66
CA LYS A 58 -3.34 -0.60 -20.64
C LYS A 58 -2.84 -0.90 -19.23
N ALA A 59 -3.24 -0.10 -18.24
CA ALA A 59 -2.84 -0.32 -16.85
C ALA A 59 -3.42 -1.64 -16.31
N THR A 60 -4.70 -1.91 -16.58
CA THR A 60 -5.37 -3.16 -16.21
C THR A 60 -4.68 -4.37 -16.82
N ALA A 61 -4.37 -4.32 -18.12
CA ALA A 61 -3.67 -5.40 -18.82
C ALA A 61 -2.27 -5.66 -18.25
N LEU A 62 -1.53 -4.62 -17.84
CA LEU A 62 -0.23 -4.79 -17.18
C LEU A 62 -0.36 -5.65 -15.91
N TYR A 63 -1.26 -5.30 -15.00
CA TYR A 63 -1.41 -6.03 -13.75
C TYR A 63 -1.98 -7.44 -13.94
N ARG A 64 -2.96 -7.60 -14.83
CA ARG A 64 -3.61 -8.89 -15.10
C ARG A 64 -2.73 -9.83 -15.93
N ASP A 65 -2.26 -9.38 -17.09
CA ASP A 65 -1.69 -10.25 -18.12
C ASP A 65 -0.17 -10.39 -18.01
N VAL A 66 0.51 -9.38 -17.49
CA VAL A 66 1.98 -9.39 -17.36
C VAL A 66 2.42 -9.76 -15.94
N LEU A 67 1.78 -9.17 -14.93
CA LEU A 67 2.13 -9.41 -13.52
C LEU A 67 1.31 -10.53 -12.88
N GLY A 68 0.24 -11.01 -13.53
CA GLY A 68 -0.53 -12.17 -13.10
C GLY A 68 -1.43 -11.92 -11.88
N ALA A 69 -1.79 -10.67 -11.60
CA ALA A 69 -2.69 -10.33 -10.49
C ALA A 69 -4.15 -10.58 -10.86
N GLN A 70 -5.00 -10.78 -9.84
CA GLN A 70 -6.45 -10.72 -10.01
C GLN A 70 -6.88 -9.26 -10.11
N VAL A 71 -7.64 -8.93 -11.15
CA VAL A 71 -8.05 -7.54 -11.44
C VAL A 71 -9.55 -7.52 -11.69
N SER A 72 -10.25 -6.55 -11.07
CA SER A 72 -11.69 -6.39 -11.23
C SER A 72 -12.07 -5.78 -12.58
N ASP A 73 -13.37 -5.79 -12.88
CA ASP A 73 -13.92 -4.98 -13.95
C ASP A 73 -13.79 -3.48 -13.65
N LYS A 74 -13.86 -2.67 -14.72
CA LYS A 74 -13.89 -1.21 -14.65
C LYS A 74 -15.26 -0.74 -14.15
N VAL A 75 -15.28 0.00 -13.05
CA VAL A 75 -16.50 0.53 -12.43
C VAL A 75 -16.54 2.06 -12.57
N PRO A 76 -17.61 2.65 -13.13
CA PRO A 76 -17.80 4.10 -13.11
C PRO A 76 -18.25 4.57 -11.73
N LEU A 77 -17.63 5.64 -11.22
CA LEU A 77 -18.05 6.34 -10.01
C LEU A 77 -18.31 7.83 -10.34
N PRO A 78 -19.49 8.16 -10.90
CA PRO A 78 -19.78 9.52 -11.37
C PRO A 78 -19.72 10.59 -10.27
N GLU A 79 -20.15 10.25 -9.05
CA GLU A 79 -20.10 11.17 -7.89
C GLU A 79 -18.67 11.55 -7.50
N HIS A 80 -17.72 10.66 -7.78
CA HIS A 80 -16.29 10.84 -7.54
C HIS A 80 -15.52 11.35 -8.77
N GLY A 81 -16.17 11.38 -9.93
CA GLY A 81 -15.56 11.78 -11.19
C GLY A 81 -14.41 10.87 -11.63
N VAL A 82 -14.47 9.58 -11.31
CA VAL A 82 -13.44 8.60 -11.70
C VAL A 82 -14.06 7.28 -12.18
N TYR A 83 -13.32 6.57 -13.01
CA TYR A 83 -13.41 5.11 -13.13
C TYR A 83 -12.41 4.48 -12.17
N THR A 84 -12.79 3.35 -11.58
CA THR A 84 -11.92 2.55 -10.72
C THR A 84 -11.78 1.12 -11.24
N VAL A 85 -10.61 0.52 -11.02
CA VAL A 85 -10.29 -0.90 -11.19
C VAL A 85 -9.45 -1.33 -9.99
N PHE A 86 -9.81 -2.45 -9.37
CA PHE A 86 -9.09 -2.98 -8.22
C PHE A 86 -8.14 -4.11 -8.63
N VAL A 87 -6.90 -4.04 -8.16
CA VAL A 87 -5.90 -5.10 -8.26
C VAL A 87 -5.73 -5.73 -6.89
N GLU A 88 -6.04 -7.02 -6.77
CA GLU A 88 -5.99 -7.76 -5.51
C GLU A 88 -4.59 -8.33 -5.27
N LEU A 89 -3.98 -7.98 -4.12
CA LEU A 89 -2.64 -8.44 -3.72
C LEU A 89 -2.66 -9.37 -2.50
N GLY A 90 -3.85 -9.71 -1.99
CA GLY A 90 -4.06 -10.55 -0.82
C GLY A 90 -3.98 -9.79 0.50
N ASN A 91 -2.92 -9.02 0.75
CA ASN A 91 -2.77 -8.23 1.99
C ASN A 91 -3.38 -6.82 1.90
N THR A 92 -3.50 -6.28 0.69
CA THR A 92 -4.08 -4.96 0.39
C THR A 92 -4.47 -4.92 -1.10
N LYS A 93 -4.90 -3.75 -1.59
CA LYS A 93 -5.30 -3.54 -2.98
C LYS A 93 -4.54 -2.37 -3.61
N LEU A 94 -4.39 -2.41 -4.93
CA LEU A 94 -4.15 -1.21 -5.71
C LEU A 94 -5.47 -0.76 -6.32
N GLU A 95 -5.75 0.54 -6.22
CA GLU A 95 -6.89 1.15 -6.88
C GLU A 95 -6.40 1.96 -8.08
N LEU A 96 -6.68 1.49 -9.29
CA LEU A 96 -6.35 2.21 -10.51
C LEU A 96 -7.46 3.22 -10.80
N LEU A 97 -7.12 4.49 -10.88
CA LEU A 97 -8.06 5.58 -11.09
C LEU A 97 -7.83 6.24 -12.45
N HIS A 98 -8.91 6.41 -13.21
CA HIS A 98 -8.90 7.16 -14.46
C HIS A 98 -10.01 8.24 -14.44
N PRO A 99 -9.79 9.44 -14.98
CA PRO A 99 -10.80 10.49 -14.99
C PRO A 99 -12.13 10.05 -15.62
N LEU A 100 -13.23 10.40 -14.96
CA LEU A 100 -14.57 10.33 -15.53
C LEU A 100 -15.19 11.73 -15.49
N GLY A 101 -15.48 12.27 -16.68
CA GLY A 101 -16.00 13.63 -16.85
C GLY A 101 -14.93 14.73 -16.76
N GLU A 102 -15.30 15.93 -17.19
CA GLU A 102 -14.36 17.07 -17.33
C GLU A 102 -13.88 17.64 -15.99
N LYS A 103 -14.63 17.39 -14.91
CA LYS A 103 -14.36 17.92 -13.56
C LYS A 103 -13.74 16.88 -12.62
N SER A 104 -13.13 15.84 -13.17
CA SER A 104 -12.48 14.80 -12.36
C SER A 104 -11.41 15.39 -11.42
N PRO A 105 -11.40 15.02 -10.13
CA PRO A 105 -10.44 15.54 -9.17
C PRO A 105 -8.99 15.18 -9.51
N ILE A 106 -8.78 14.06 -10.22
CA ILE A 106 -7.44 13.57 -10.60
C ILE A 106 -6.98 14.09 -11.97
N ALA A 107 -7.82 14.84 -12.71
CA ALA A 107 -7.44 15.36 -14.03
C ALA A 107 -6.22 16.29 -13.95
N GLY A 108 -6.17 17.17 -12.95
CA GLY A 108 -5.03 18.06 -12.72
C GLY A 108 -3.74 17.30 -12.35
N PHE A 109 -3.86 16.16 -11.65
CA PHE A 109 -2.73 15.28 -11.35
C PHE A 109 -2.16 14.68 -12.63
N LEU A 110 -3.00 14.05 -13.47
CA LEU A 110 -2.54 13.48 -14.75
C LEU A 110 -2.05 14.52 -15.74
N GLN A 111 -2.52 15.78 -15.64
CA GLN A 111 -1.96 16.86 -16.44
C GLN A 111 -0.49 17.16 -16.09
N LYS A 112 -0.12 17.06 -14.80
CA LYS A 112 1.27 17.25 -14.33
C LYS A 112 2.09 15.97 -14.49
N ASN A 113 1.46 14.82 -14.29
CA ASN A 113 2.05 13.49 -14.29
C ASN A 113 1.53 12.69 -15.49
N LYS A 114 2.01 13.02 -16.69
CA LYS A 114 1.48 12.48 -17.97
C LYS A 114 1.53 10.95 -18.07
N SER A 115 2.49 10.31 -17.40
CA SER A 115 2.64 8.85 -17.38
C SER A 115 1.84 8.16 -16.27
N GLY A 116 1.07 8.92 -15.47
CA GLY A 116 0.44 8.43 -14.25
C GLY A 116 1.35 8.51 -13.02
N GLY A 117 0.88 7.97 -11.90
CA GLY A 117 1.64 7.91 -10.65
C GLY A 117 0.78 7.57 -9.43
N MET A 118 1.44 7.26 -8.31
CA MET A 118 0.76 7.10 -7.01
C MET A 118 0.09 8.41 -6.62
N HIS A 119 -1.20 8.34 -6.30
CA HIS A 119 -2.01 9.51 -5.98
C HIS A 119 -2.21 9.67 -4.48
N HIS A 120 -2.66 8.61 -3.80
CA HIS A 120 -2.90 8.63 -2.37
C HIS A 120 -2.81 7.22 -1.76
N ILE A 121 -2.77 7.16 -0.44
CA ILE A 121 -2.93 5.93 0.33
C ILE A 121 -4.19 6.03 1.17
N CYS A 122 -4.87 4.90 1.39
CA CYS A 122 -6.05 4.82 2.23
C CYS A 122 -5.82 3.91 3.43
N ILE A 123 -6.04 4.44 4.63
CA ILE A 123 -5.84 3.73 5.89
C ILE A 123 -7.16 3.65 6.63
N GLU A 124 -7.48 2.48 7.15
CA GLU A 124 -8.71 2.28 7.91
C GLU A 124 -8.62 2.91 9.31
N VAL A 125 -9.76 3.39 9.82
CA VAL A 125 -9.91 3.85 11.21
C VAL A 125 -11.18 3.24 11.80
N ASP A 126 -11.15 2.92 13.10
CA ASP A 126 -12.28 2.28 13.78
C ASP A 126 -13.47 3.21 14.04
N ASP A 127 -13.23 4.51 14.21
CA ASP A 127 -14.25 5.56 14.26
C ASP A 127 -13.75 6.82 13.55
N ILE A 128 -14.24 7.02 12.32
CA ILE A 128 -13.83 8.17 11.51
C ILE A 128 -14.33 9.51 12.07
N SER A 129 -15.47 9.54 12.77
CA SER A 129 -16.01 10.78 13.33
C SER A 129 -15.13 11.23 14.50
N ALA A 130 -14.77 10.30 15.39
CA ALA A 130 -13.84 10.55 16.47
C ALA A 130 -12.45 10.93 15.96
N ALA A 131 -11.97 10.26 14.90
CA ALA A 131 -10.70 10.58 14.26
C ALA A 131 -10.63 12.01 13.73
N ILE A 132 -11.67 12.47 13.01
CA ILE A 132 -11.70 13.82 12.45
C ILE A 132 -11.70 14.89 13.54
N VAL A 133 -12.48 14.69 14.61
CA VAL A 133 -12.54 15.64 15.73
C VAL A 133 -11.18 15.76 16.41
N ASP A 134 -10.54 14.63 16.74
CA ASP A 134 -9.22 14.61 17.37
C ASP A 134 -8.13 15.20 16.46
N LEU A 135 -8.13 14.89 15.16
CA LEU A 135 -7.17 15.44 14.19
C LEU A 135 -7.31 16.96 14.04
N LYS A 136 -8.55 17.47 13.96
CA LYS A 136 -8.81 18.92 13.94
C LYS A 136 -8.33 19.61 15.21
N ALA A 137 -8.57 19.01 16.39
CA ALA A 137 -8.08 19.52 17.66
C ALA A 137 -6.54 19.58 17.74
N ARG A 138 -5.86 18.70 16.99
CA ARG A 138 -4.40 18.66 16.85
C ARG A 138 -3.86 19.55 15.70
N ASN A 139 -4.71 20.39 15.10
CA ASN A 139 -4.38 21.29 13.98
C ASN A 139 -3.91 20.56 12.70
N ILE A 140 -4.36 19.33 12.47
CA ILE A 140 -4.11 18.62 11.21
C ILE A 140 -5.16 19.06 10.18
N ARG A 141 -4.72 19.50 8.99
CA ARG A 141 -5.61 19.97 7.93
C ARG A 141 -6.30 18.80 7.24
N THR A 142 -7.62 18.93 7.09
CA THR A 142 -8.44 18.08 6.22
C THR A 142 -8.74 18.80 4.90
N LEU A 143 -8.97 18.05 3.81
CA LEU A 143 -9.34 18.64 2.52
C LEU A 143 -10.82 19.05 2.44
N SER A 144 -11.68 18.45 3.27
CA SER A 144 -13.09 18.82 3.40
C SER A 144 -13.45 19.13 4.85
N ALA A 145 -14.52 19.90 5.03
CA ALA A 145 -15.06 20.20 6.35
C ALA A 145 -15.66 18.94 7.01
N GLU A 146 -16.43 18.17 6.24
CA GLU A 146 -17.10 16.95 6.67
C GLU A 146 -16.64 15.74 5.84
N PRO A 147 -16.67 14.52 6.42
CA PRO A 147 -16.40 13.30 5.67
C PRO A 147 -17.46 13.09 4.59
N ARG A 148 -17.06 12.43 3.50
CA ARG A 148 -17.92 12.09 2.36
C ARG A 148 -18.01 10.59 2.20
N ILE A 149 -19.00 10.08 1.49
CA ILE A 149 -19.05 8.65 1.16
C ILE A 149 -18.05 8.37 0.06
N GLY A 150 -17.05 7.51 0.31
CA GLY A 150 -16.01 7.13 -0.63
C GLY A 150 -16.45 6.07 -1.65
N ALA A 151 -15.51 5.56 -2.43
CA ALA A 151 -15.75 4.57 -3.49
C ALA A 151 -16.34 3.25 -2.95
N HIS A 152 -16.03 2.89 -1.71
CA HIS A 152 -16.52 1.68 -1.05
C HIS A 152 -17.86 1.86 -0.32
N GLY A 153 -18.53 3.01 -0.47
CA GLY A 153 -19.80 3.28 0.22
C GLY A 153 -19.67 3.58 1.71
N LYS A 154 -18.45 3.79 2.20
CA LYS A 154 -18.15 4.14 3.59
C LYS A 154 -17.73 5.60 3.73
N PRO A 155 -17.87 6.23 4.90
CA PRO A 155 -17.36 7.57 5.10
C PRO A 155 -15.82 7.61 5.00
N VAL A 156 -15.32 8.64 4.32
CA VAL A 156 -13.89 8.91 4.10
C VAL A 156 -13.55 10.38 4.35
N MET A 157 -12.30 10.63 4.72
CA MET A 157 -11.73 11.97 4.89
C MET A 157 -10.30 12.02 4.37
N PHE A 158 -9.97 13.04 3.59
CA PHE A 158 -8.61 13.27 3.13
C PHE A 158 -7.86 14.26 4.02
N LEU A 159 -6.63 13.91 4.38
CA LEU A 159 -5.68 14.79 5.08
C LEU A 159 -4.85 15.57 4.07
N HIS A 160 -4.55 16.83 4.35
CA HIS A 160 -3.76 17.65 3.45
C HIS A 160 -2.30 17.15 3.42
N PRO A 161 -1.68 16.94 2.24
CA PRO A 161 -0.31 16.43 2.14
C PRO A 161 0.77 17.23 2.86
N LYS A 162 0.51 18.50 3.19
CA LYS A 162 1.46 19.35 3.89
C LYS A 162 1.58 18.99 5.38
N ASP A 163 0.66 18.21 5.91
CA ASP A 163 0.69 17.65 7.28
C ASP A 163 1.00 16.14 7.28
N CYS A 164 1.31 15.58 6.11
CA CYS A 164 1.54 14.14 5.92
C CYS A 164 2.80 13.89 5.06
N ASP A 165 3.83 14.72 5.24
CA ASP A 165 5.14 14.58 4.57
C ASP A 165 5.06 14.48 3.03
N GLY A 166 4.10 15.18 2.43
CA GLY A 166 3.89 15.22 0.98
C GLY A 166 2.95 14.13 0.44
N VAL A 167 2.47 13.22 1.29
CA VAL A 167 1.55 12.14 0.89
C VAL A 167 0.10 12.56 1.11
N LEU A 168 -0.75 12.34 0.10
CA LEU A 168 -2.20 12.44 0.30
C LEU A 168 -2.68 11.19 1.02
N VAL A 169 -3.22 11.36 2.22
CA VAL A 169 -3.73 10.27 3.06
C VAL A 169 -5.24 10.35 3.12
N GLU A 170 -5.91 9.28 2.75
CA GLU A 170 -7.32 9.04 2.99
C GLU A 170 -7.49 8.20 4.27
N LEU A 171 -8.42 8.61 5.12
CA LEU A 171 -8.92 7.80 6.22
C LEU A 171 -10.30 7.29 5.85
N GLU A 172 -10.50 5.98 5.92
CA GLU A 172 -11.79 5.33 5.65
C GLU A 172 -12.28 4.61 6.92
N GLN A 173 -13.59 4.67 7.18
CA GLN A 173 -14.20 3.86 8.24
C GLN A 173 -13.96 2.36 7.99
N ALA A 174 -13.39 1.65 8.97
CA ALA A 174 -13.16 0.20 8.91
C ALA A 174 -14.47 -0.59 8.75
#